data_AF-A0A1G7RD69-F1
#
_entry.id   AF-A0A1G7RD69-F1
#
_cell.length_a   1.000
_cell.length_b   1.000
_cell.length_c   1.000
_cell.angle_alpha   90.00
_cell.angle_beta   90.00
_cell.angle_gamma   90.00
#
_symmetry.space_group_name_H-M   'P 1'
#
loop_
_entity.id
_entity.type
_entity.pdbx_description
1 polymer ?
#
loop_
_entity_poly.entity_id
_entity_poly.type
_entity_poly.pdbx_seq_one_letter_code
_entity_poly.pdbx_strand_id
1 'polypeptide(L)'
;MTKTPWLVVGLFALAACGTKSDEPGDPGLRSDMPVRTVAYYVDHRTELADMEQVCAAWQASQRPVASWPAVVSGNCNNVNAAKTSISNQSEIDKLRKEAGA
;
A
#
# COMPACT_ATOMS: atom_id res chain seq x y z
N MET A 1 -6.80 41.92 53.35
CA MET A 1 -6.09 42.38 52.15
C MET A 1 -5.32 41.20 51.58
N THR A 2 -5.65 40.80 50.33
CA THR A 2 -4.81 40.16 49.29
C THR A 2 -3.98 38.89 49.61
N LYS A 3 -3.83 37.85 48.79
CA LYS A 3 -4.35 37.37 47.48
C LYS A 3 -3.81 35.92 47.33
N THR A 4 -4.68 34.99 46.96
CA THR A 4 -4.54 33.85 46.02
C THR A 4 -3.27 32.94 46.00
N PRO A 5 -3.43 31.60 45.95
CA PRO A 5 -2.35 30.61 45.95
C PRO A 5 -1.72 30.41 44.56
N TRP A 6 -0.46 30.00 44.50
CA TRP A 6 0.23 29.66 43.24
C TRP A 6 0.56 28.16 43.17
N LEU A 7 -0.25 27.48 42.37
CA LEU A 7 0.02 26.18 41.75
C LEU A 7 1.20 26.33 40.79
N VAL A 8 2.31 25.64 41.02
CA VAL A 8 3.31 25.38 39.97
C VAL A 8 3.04 23.98 39.44
N VAL A 9 2.18 23.96 38.43
CA VAL A 9 1.90 22.84 37.54
C VAL A 9 3.15 22.53 36.72
N GLY A 10 3.53 21.26 36.68
CA GLY A 10 4.68 20.76 35.92
C GLY A 10 4.48 20.91 34.40
N LEU A 11 5.50 21.43 33.73
CA LEU A 11 5.64 21.36 32.27
C LEU A 11 6.56 20.18 31.91
N PHE A 12 5.98 18.99 31.74
CA PHE A 12 6.57 17.98 30.86
C PHE A 12 5.93 18.15 29.47
N ALA A 13 6.52 19.00 28.64
CA ALA A 13 6.14 19.15 27.24
C ALA A 13 7.14 18.38 26.36
N LEU A 14 7.10 17.05 26.42
CA LEU A 14 7.50 16.21 25.28
C LEU A 14 6.26 16.07 24.40
N ALA A 15 5.93 17.15 23.68
CA ALA A 15 5.00 17.06 22.57
C ALA A 15 5.67 16.19 21.50
N ALA A 16 5.26 14.93 21.45
CA ALA A 16 5.56 14.02 20.37
C ALA A 16 5.19 14.71 19.05
N CYS A 17 6.21 15.06 18.26
CA CYS A 17 6.03 15.41 16.86
C CYS A 17 5.70 14.10 16.14
N GLY A 18 4.41 13.81 16.07
CA GLY A 18 3.88 12.53 15.60
C GLY A 18 2.37 12.56 15.70
N THR A 19 1.77 13.64 15.21
CA THR A 19 0.35 13.65 14.86
C THR A 19 0.19 12.61 13.75
N LYS A 20 -0.14 11.39 14.16
CA LYS A 20 -0.90 10.50 13.32
C LYS A 20 -2.21 11.26 13.12
N SER A 21 -2.32 11.94 12.00
CA SER A 21 -3.61 12.38 11.52
C SER A 21 -4.34 11.09 11.17
N ASP A 22 -4.98 10.49 12.17
CA ASP A 22 -6.17 9.69 11.96
C ASP A 22 -7.26 10.68 11.54
N GLU A 23 -7.09 11.26 10.35
CA GLU A 23 -8.16 11.93 9.64
C GLU A 23 -9.19 10.84 9.33
N PRO A 24 -10.48 11.03 9.68
CA PRO A 24 -11.53 10.16 9.20
C PRO A 24 -11.76 10.46 7.71
N GLY A 25 -10.90 9.92 6.85
CA GLY A 25 -10.89 10.19 5.42
C GLY A 25 -10.71 8.90 4.60
N ASP A 26 -11.83 8.39 4.09
CA ASP A 26 -11.95 7.33 3.07
C ASP A 26 -11.68 5.89 3.57
N PRO A 27 -12.73 5.10 3.88
CA PRO A 27 -12.59 3.70 4.28
C PRO A 27 -12.09 2.87 3.09
N GLY A 28 -10.78 2.71 2.93
CA GLY A 28 -10.24 1.63 2.09
C GLY A 28 -9.01 1.92 1.25
N LEU A 29 -8.47 3.14 1.24
CA LEU A 29 -7.25 3.44 0.48
C LEU A 29 -5.98 3.15 1.28
N ARG A 30 -5.68 1.86 1.47
CA ARG A 30 -4.48 1.39 2.16
C ARG A 30 -3.22 1.94 1.47
N SER A 31 -2.28 2.48 2.25
CA SER A 31 -0.96 2.93 1.75
C SER A 31 0.19 2.59 2.69
N ASP A 32 -0.11 2.09 3.89
CA ASP A 32 0.79 1.57 4.92
C ASP A 32 1.26 0.15 4.57
N MET A 33 2.11 0.05 3.55
CA MET A 33 2.70 -1.22 3.13
C MET A 33 4.12 -1.01 2.59
N PRO A 34 4.99 -2.04 2.59
CA PRO A 34 6.27 -1.95 1.90
C PRO A 34 6.09 -2.04 0.38
N VAL A 35 7.04 -1.50 -0.37
CA VAL A 35 7.18 -1.83 -1.79
C VAL A 35 7.72 -3.25 -1.92
N ARG A 36 7.06 -4.08 -2.72
CA ARG A 36 7.50 -5.44 -3.07
C ARG A 36 7.88 -5.51 -4.54
N THR A 37 8.77 -6.43 -4.88
CA THR A 37 9.25 -6.63 -6.25
C THR A 37 8.29 -7.48 -7.07
N VAL A 38 8.48 -7.50 -8.39
CA VAL A 38 7.76 -8.41 -9.30
C VAL A 38 7.98 -9.88 -8.89
N ALA A 39 9.24 -10.27 -8.64
CA ALA A 39 9.59 -11.63 -8.23
C ALA A 39 8.87 -12.04 -6.93
N TYR A 40 8.78 -11.13 -5.96
CA TYR A 40 8.04 -11.38 -4.73
C TYR A 40 6.58 -11.75 -5.01
N TYR A 41 5.88 -10.98 -5.84
CA TYR A 41 4.47 -11.25 -6.17
C TYR A 41 4.27 -12.51 -7.01
N VAL A 42 5.23 -12.87 -7.86
CA VAL A 42 5.21 -14.15 -8.59
C VAL A 42 5.27 -15.33 -7.61
N ASP A 43 6.10 -15.23 -6.58
CA ASP A 43 6.29 -16.27 -5.56
C ASP A 43 5.16 -16.28 -4.50
N HIS A 44 4.55 -15.12 -4.22
CA HIS A 44 3.57 -14.92 -3.14
C HIS A 44 2.19 -14.55 -3.70
N ARG A 45 1.48 -15.53 -4.25
CA ARG A 45 0.21 -15.30 -4.97
C ARG A 45 -0.93 -14.75 -4.11
N THR A 46 -0.98 -15.10 -2.84
CA THR A 46 -1.97 -14.54 -1.90
C THR A 46 -1.75 -13.04 -1.74
N GLU A 47 -0.50 -12.62 -1.53
CA GLU A 47 -0.16 -11.19 -1.38
C GLU A 47 -0.31 -10.42 -2.70
N LEU A 48 -0.12 -11.08 -3.85
CA LEU A 48 -0.46 -10.51 -5.15
C LEU A 48 -1.96 -10.18 -5.21
N ALA A 49 -2.84 -11.12 -4.83
CA ALA A 49 -4.28 -10.93 -4.85
C ALA A 49 -4.74 -9.85 -3.86
N ASP A 50 -4.13 -9.77 -2.67
CA ASP A 50 -4.40 -8.72 -1.70
C ASP A 50 -3.99 -7.34 -2.22
N MET A 51 -2.81 -7.25 -2.85
CA MET A 51 -2.34 -6.00 -3.42
C MET A 51 -3.16 -5.58 -4.65
N GLU A 52 -3.68 -6.52 -5.43
CA GLU A 52 -4.60 -6.25 -6.54
C GLU A 52 -5.88 -5.55 -6.04
N GLN A 53 -6.43 -5.96 -4.90
CA GLN A 53 -7.59 -5.29 -4.29
C GLN A 53 -7.27 -3.86 -3.87
N VAL A 54 -6.08 -3.63 -3.31
CA VAL A 54 -5.61 -2.27 -2.99
C VAL A 54 -5.50 -1.42 -4.26
N CYS A 55 -4.90 -1.95 -5.32
CA CYS A 55 -4.79 -1.26 -6.60
C CYS A 55 -6.16 -0.92 -7.20
N ALA A 56 -7.12 -1.85 -7.11
CA ALA A 56 -8.48 -1.63 -7.57
C ALA A 56 -9.18 -0.52 -6.77
N ALA A 57 -9.01 -0.48 -5.44
CA ALA A 57 -9.55 0.59 -4.59
C ALA A 57 -8.97 1.96 -4.96
N TRP A 58 -7.65 2.06 -5.14
CA TRP A 58 -6.99 3.28 -5.58
C TRP A 58 -7.44 3.73 -6.97
N GLN A 59 -7.61 2.80 -7.90
CA GLN A 59 -8.15 3.10 -9.22
C GLN A 59 -9.60 3.58 -9.17
N ALA A 60 -10.44 2.94 -8.35
CA ALA A 60 -11.85 3.30 -8.16
C ALA A 60 -12.05 4.66 -7.48
N SER A 61 -11.05 5.14 -6.72
CA SER A 61 -11.09 6.46 -6.09
C SER A 61 -11.17 7.64 -7.07
N GLN A 62 -10.90 7.40 -8.37
CA GLN A 62 -10.82 8.42 -9.42
C GLN A 62 -9.81 9.54 -9.15
N ARG A 63 -8.94 9.38 -8.14
CA ARG A 63 -7.82 10.29 -7.88
C ARG A 63 -6.82 10.20 -9.03
N PRO A 64 -6.26 11.32 -9.52
CA PRO A 64 -5.21 11.28 -10.52
C PRO A 64 -4.04 10.41 -10.06
N VAL A 65 -3.46 9.59 -10.94
CA VAL A 65 -2.34 8.69 -10.57
C VAL A 65 -1.16 9.46 -9.97
N ALA A 66 -0.95 10.72 -10.39
CA ALA A 66 0.10 11.59 -9.83
C ALA A 66 -0.10 11.95 -8.34
N SER A 67 -1.30 11.79 -7.79
CA SER A 67 -1.57 12.00 -6.36
C SER A 67 -1.52 10.72 -5.53
N TRP A 68 -1.28 9.57 -6.16
CA TRP A 68 -1.17 8.31 -5.44
C TRP A 68 0.15 8.25 -4.66
N PRO A 69 0.17 7.66 -3.46
CA PRO A 69 1.41 7.39 -2.75
C PRO A 69 2.35 6.55 -3.63
N ALA A 70 3.64 6.90 -3.67
CA ALA A 70 4.64 6.21 -4.49
C ALA A 70 4.71 4.69 -4.20
N VAL A 71 4.43 4.31 -2.95
CA VAL A 71 4.37 2.90 -2.55
C VAL A 71 3.19 2.15 -3.16
N VAL A 72 2.05 2.82 -3.35
CA VAL A 72 0.87 2.25 -4.01
C VAL A 72 1.16 2.08 -5.49
N SER A 73 1.57 3.16 -6.17
CA SER A 73 1.83 3.12 -7.62
C SER A 73 2.95 2.14 -7.97
N GLY A 74 4.03 2.10 -7.18
CA GLY A 74 5.12 1.13 -7.34
C GLY A 74 4.65 -0.33 -7.20
N ASN A 75 3.86 -0.63 -6.18
CA ASN A 75 3.29 -1.96 -6.00
C ASN A 75 2.30 -2.34 -7.11
N CYS A 76 1.43 -1.42 -7.56
CA CYS A 76 0.49 -1.70 -8.64
C CYS A 76 1.17 -1.97 -9.97
N ASN A 77 2.25 -1.25 -10.28
CA ASN A 77 3.08 -1.53 -11.44
C ASN A 77 3.72 -2.93 -11.34
N ASN A 78 4.21 -3.31 -10.16
CA ASN A 78 4.84 -4.61 -9.93
C ASN A 78 3.84 -5.77 -9.96
N VAL A 79 2.62 -5.58 -9.43
CA VAL A 79 1.52 -6.54 -9.54
C VAL A 79 1.13 -6.76 -11.00
N ASN A 80 0.98 -5.69 -11.78
CA ASN A 80 0.66 -5.81 -13.20
C ASN A 80 1.75 -6.58 -13.96
N ALA A 81 3.01 -6.24 -13.74
CA ALA A 81 4.14 -6.96 -14.33
C ALA A 81 4.19 -8.44 -13.91
N ALA A 82 3.91 -8.74 -12.63
CA ALA A 82 3.84 -10.11 -12.14
C ALA A 82 2.74 -10.89 -12.87
N LYS A 83 1.52 -10.35 -12.95
CA LYS A 83 0.39 -10.97 -13.66
C LYS A 83 0.73 -11.28 -15.12
N THR A 84 1.36 -10.34 -15.83
CA THR A 84 1.83 -10.57 -17.20
C THR A 84 2.87 -11.69 -17.26
N SER A 85 3.86 -11.69 -16.37
CA SER A 85 4.89 -12.75 -16.33
C SER A 85 4.27 -14.13 -16.11
N ILE A 86 3.29 -14.22 -15.22
CA ILE A 86 2.55 -15.45 -14.89
C ILE A 86 1.78 -15.95 -16.11
N SER A 87 1.05 -15.05 -16.78
CA SER A 87 0.28 -15.37 -17.97
C SER A 87 1.19 -15.91 -19.07
N ASN A 88 2.29 -15.21 -19.36
CA ASN A 88 3.24 -15.61 -20.40
C ASN A 88 3.86 -16.99 -20.11
N GLN A 89 4.21 -17.28 -18.85
CA GLN A 89 4.71 -18.60 -18.46
C GLN A 89 3.68 -19.69 -18.74
N SER A 90 2.41 -19.45 -18.39
CA SER A 90 1.34 -20.43 -18.63
C SER A 90 1.11 -20.69 -20.12
N GLU A 91 1.25 -19.67 -20.97
CA GLU A 91 1.15 -19.81 -22.42
C GLU A 91 2.33 -20.61 -22.99
N ILE A 92 3.55 -20.33 -22.55
CA ILE A 92 4.75 -21.06 -22.95
C ILE A 92 4.65 -22.54 -22.56
N ASP A 93 4.19 -22.83 -21.34
CA ASP A 93 4.03 -24.21 -20.86
C ASP A 93 2.98 -24.97 -21.68
N LYS A 94 1.89 -24.30 -22.06
CA LYS A 94 0.88 -24.87 -22.95
C LYS A 94 1.46 -25.21 -24.32
N LEU A 95 2.17 -24.26 -24.94
CA LEU A 95 2.80 -24.47 -26.25
C LEU A 95 3.84 -25.59 -26.20
N ARG A 96 4.64 -25.66 -25.13
CA ARG A 96 5.61 -26.74 -24.92
C ARG A 96 4.94 -28.11 -24.84
N LYS A 97 3.80 -28.20 -24.16
CA LYS A 97 3.01 -29.43 -24.06
C LYS A 97 2.43 -29.85 -25.41
N GLU A 98 1.94 -28.91 -26.20
CA GLU A 98 1.39 -29.15 -27.54
C GLU A 98 2.47 -29.53 -28.56
N ALA A 99 3.67 -28.95 -28.46
CA ALA A 99 4.80 -29.24 -29.36
C ALA A 99 5.55 -30.54 -29.05
N GLY A 100 5.36 -31.10 -27.85
CA GLY A 100 5.95 -32.37 -27.41
C GLY A 100 4.98 -33.56 -27.39
N ALA A 101 3.74 -33.35 -27.87
CA ALA A 101 2.70 -34.37 -28.00
C ALA A 101 2.60 -34.93 -29.43
#